data_AF-A0A348N388-F1
#
_entry.id   AF-A0A348N388-F1
#
_cell.length_a   1.000
_cell.length_b   1.000
_cell.length_c   1.000
_cell.angle_alpha   90.00
_cell.angle_beta   90.00
_cell.angle_gamma   90.00
#
_symmetry.space_group_name_H-M   'P 1'
#
loop_
_entity.id
_entity.type
_entity.pdbx_description
1 polymer ?
#
loop_
_entity_poly.entity_id
_entity_poly.type
_entity_poly.pdbx_seq_one_letter_code
_entity_poly.pdbx_strand_id
1 'polypeptide(L)'
;VTEATVLARWNQQEYLSESGRILPPLSHRNVPVSVRLFGPDEQVAVVTKGYQQMQQDFSTAGLTITQLAMNKRRSWQVTLGNQLIVKLGRAESQERIRRFIKVYLTHLRPFHQQIAVMDMRYANGLSVAWKAGRQPMKIGMI
;
A
#
# COMPACT_ATOMS: atom_id res chain seq x y z
N VAL A 1 -11.14 -24.36 20.01
CA VAL A 1 -10.74 -22.95 19.74
C VAL A 1 -10.00 -22.95 18.42
N THR A 2 -10.56 -22.37 17.37
CA THR A 2 -9.90 -22.31 16.05
C THR A 2 -8.77 -21.29 16.13
N GLU A 3 -7.53 -21.73 15.93
CA GLU A 3 -6.35 -20.86 15.95
C GLU A 3 -6.45 -19.84 14.80
N ALA A 4 -6.39 -18.55 15.11
CA ALA A 4 -6.50 -17.49 14.11
C ALA A 4 -5.10 -17.09 13.62
N THR A 5 -4.83 -17.31 12.33
CA THR A 5 -3.58 -16.86 11.68
C THR A 5 -3.54 -15.34 11.56
N VAL A 6 -2.44 -14.75 12.01
CA VAL A 6 -2.22 -13.31 11.98
C VAL A 6 -1.78 -12.87 10.58
N LEU A 7 -2.56 -11.97 9.97
CA LEU A 7 -2.31 -11.37 8.65
C LEU A 7 -1.39 -10.15 8.74
N ALA A 8 -1.71 -9.22 9.64
CA ALA A 8 -1.07 -7.91 9.71
C ALA A 8 -1.13 -7.32 11.13
N ARG A 9 -0.30 -6.31 11.41
CA ARG A 9 -0.56 -5.40 12.53
C ARG A 9 -1.69 -4.45 12.15
N TRP A 10 -2.65 -4.28 13.05
CA TRP A 10 -3.78 -3.37 12.87
C TRP A 10 -3.54 -2.11 13.70
N ASN A 11 -3.64 -0.96 13.05
CA ASN A 11 -3.44 0.35 13.66
C ASN A 11 -2.15 0.40 14.52
N GLN A 12 -2.27 0.54 15.84
CA GLN A 12 -1.12 0.73 16.72
C GLN A 12 -0.62 -0.58 17.33
N GLN A 13 -1.47 -1.28 18.08
CA GLN A 13 -1.06 -2.40 18.93
C GLN A 13 -1.82 -3.69 18.65
N GLU A 14 -2.93 -3.63 17.92
CA GLU A 14 -3.74 -4.79 17.61
C GLU A 14 -3.15 -5.58 16.43
N TYR A 15 -3.73 -6.76 16.24
CA TYR A 15 -3.43 -7.62 15.10
C TYR A 15 -4.70 -7.86 14.30
N LEU A 16 -4.54 -8.16 13.03
CA LEU A 16 -5.63 -8.53 12.14
C LEU A 16 -5.45 -9.99 11.74
N SER A 17 -6.50 -10.79 11.86
CA SER A 17 -6.51 -12.13 11.29
C SER A 17 -6.75 -12.11 9.78
N GLU A 18 -6.41 -13.20 9.09
CA GLU A 18 -6.74 -13.36 7.66
C GLU A 18 -8.25 -13.29 7.37
N SER A 19 -9.08 -13.66 8.35
CA SER A 19 -10.54 -13.56 8.30
C SER A 19 -11.09 -12.16 8.59
N GLY A 20 -10.23 -11.16 8.85
CA GLY A 20 -10.63 -9.78 9.11
C GLY A 20 -11.13 -9.51 10.53
N ARG A 21 -10.74 -10.33 11.51
CA ARG A 21 -11.03 -10.09 12.92
C ARG A 21 -9.89 -9.31 13.57
N ILE A 22 -10.24 -8.26 14.32
CA ILE A 22 -9.28 -7.58 15.19
C ILE A 22 -8.99 -8.52 16.37
N LEU A 23 -7.71 -8.80 16.56
CA LEU A 23 -7.17 -9.58 17.67
C LEU A 23 -6.49 -8.62 18.64
N PRO A 24 -6.63 -8.83 19.95
CA PRO A 24 -5.97 -7.99 20.94
C PRO A 24 -4.45 -8.05 20.78
N PRO A 25 -3.70 -7.08 21.34
CA PRO A 25 -2.25 -7.15 21.40
C PRO A 25 -1.83 -8.50 22.02
N LEU A 26 -1.06 -9.28 21.27
CA LEU A 26 -0.56 -10.55 21.78
C LEU A 26 0.47 -10.24 22.87
N SER A 27 0.10 -10.50 24.11
CA SER A 27 1.03 -10.49 25.23
C SER A 27 2.10 -11.56 24.93
N HIS A 28 3.32 -11.10 24.62
CA HIS A 28 4.55 -11.89 24.62
C HIS A 28 4.84 -12.79 23.40
N ARG A 29 4.19 -12.58 22.25
CA ARG A 29 4.64 -13.21 20.99
C ARG A 29 5.28 -12.17 20.08
N ASN A 30 6.59 -12.31 19.85
CA ASN A 30 7.27 -11.73 18.69
C ASN A 30 6.73 -12.44 17.43
N VAL A 31 5.49 -12.15 17.03
CA VAL A 31 4.98 -12.57 15.73
C VAL A 31 5.66 -11.67 14.70
N PRO A 32 6.51 -12.21 13.80
CA PRO A 32 7.22 -11.43 12.80
C PRO A 32 6.26 -11.01 11.69
N VAL A 33 5.38 -10.05 11.99
CA VAL A 33 4.42 -9.49 11.05
C VAL A 33 5.01 -8.21 10.45
N SER A 34 5.35 -8.26 9.16
CA SER A 34 5.96 -7.15 8.43
C SER A 34 4.93 -6.17 7.84
N VAL A 35 3.68 -6.61 7.67
CA VAL A 35 2.60 -5.83 7.07
C VAL A 35 1.85 -5.04 8.14
N ARG A 36 1.60 -3.75 7.87
CA ARG A 36 0.82 -2.86 8.73
C ARG A 36 -0.42 -2.35 8.00
N LEU A 37 -1.59 -2.53 8.59
CA LEU A 37 -2.86 -2.07 8.05
C LEU A 37 -3.46 -1.02 8.99
N PHE A 38 -3.96 0.05 8.40
CA PHE A 38 -4.54 1.17 9.15
C PHE A 38 -5.92 1.52 8.62
N GLY A 39 -6.85 1.79 9.54
CA GLY A 39 -8.16 2.32 9.19
C GLY A 39 -9.10 2.40 10.38
N PRO A 40 -10.31 2.95 10.18
CA PRO A 40 -11.37 2.90 11.17
C PRO A 40 -11.77 1.45 11.45
N ASP A 41 -12.01 1.09 12.71
CA ASP A 41 -12.34 -0.29 13.11
C ASP A 41 -13.64 -0.76 12.46
N GLU A 42 -14.61 0.14 12.27
CA GLU A 42 -15.85 -0.15 11.56
C GLU A 42 -15.65 -0.48 10.06
N GLN A 43 -14.43 -0.29 9.55
CA GLN A 43 -14.03 -0.58 8.18
C GLN A 43 -12.99 -1.71 8.09
N VAL A 44 -12.74 -2.46 9.17
CA VAL A 44 -11.74 -3.53 9.19
C VAL A 44 -11.93 -4.51 8.03
N ALA A 45 -13.17 -4.96 7.77
CA ALA A 45 -13.48 -5.87 6.67
C ALA A 45 -13.13 -5.28 5.29
N VAL A 46 -13.35 -3.97 5.11
CA VAL A 46 -13.01 -3.25 3.86
C VAL A 46 -11.50 -3.15 3.70
N VAL A 47 -10.75 -2.87 4.77
CA VAL A 47 -9.28 -2.80 4.74
C VAL A 47 -8.66 -4.17 4.48
N THR A 48 -9.13 -5.23 5.13
CA THR A 48 -8.65 -6.60 4.90
C THR A 48 -8.82 -7.01 3.44
N LYS A 49 -10.05 -6.85 2.89
CA LYS A 49 -10.34 -7.21 1.51
C LYS A 49 -9.56 -6.34 0.52
N GLY A 50 -9.48 -5.04 0.79
CA GLY A 50 -8.70 -4.09 0.00
C GLY A 50 -7.23 -4.48 -0.04
N TYR A 51 -6.64 -4.86 1.10
CA TYR A 51 -5.27 -5.34 1.18
C TYR A 51 -5.05 -6.60 0.34
N GLN A 52 -5.89 -7.62 0.51
CA GLN A 52 -5.75 -8.89 -0.23
C GLN A 52 -5.80 -8.64 -1.75
N GLN A 53 -6.77 -7.85 -2.22
CA GLN A 53 -6.89 -7.52 -3.64
C GLN A 53 -5.69 -6.71 -4.15
N MET A 54 -5.31 -5.64 -3.43
CA MET A 54 -4.18 -4.80 -3.85
C MET A 54 -2.87 -5.59 -3.80
N GLN A 55 -2.65 -6.45 -2.81
CA GLN A 55 -1.46 -7.29 -2.74
C GLN A 55 -1.39 -8.26 -3.93
N GLN A 56 -2.52 -8.80 -4.39
CA GLN A 56 -2.59 -9.59 -5.61
C GLN A 56 -2.27 -8.77 -6.86
N ASP A 57 -2.81 -7.55 -6.97
CA ASP A 57 -2.56 -6.69 -8.13
C ASP A 57 -1.09 -6.25 -8.20
N PHE A 58 -0.53 -5.78 -7.07
CA PHE A 58 0.85 -5.29 -7.01
C PHE A 58 1.88 -6.41 -7.18
N SER A 59 1.58 -7.65 -6.77
CA SER A 59 2.49 -8.77 -6.96
C SER A 59 2.71 -9.12 -8.44
N THR A 60 1.74 -8.83 -9.33
CA THR A 60 1.92 -8.97 -10.78
C THR A 60 3.07 -8.10 -11.33
N ALA A 61 3.42 -7.03 -10.63
CA ALA A 61 4.53 -6.13 -10.95
C ALA A 61 5.81 -6.44 -10.15
N GLY A 62 5.83 -7.53 -9.37
CA GLY A 62 6.91 -7.86 -8.44
C GLY A 62 7.00 -6.90 -7.25
N LEU A 63 5.88 -6.28 -6.86
CA LEU A 63 5.80 -5.34 -5.76
C LEU A 63 5.07 -5.96 -4.56
N THR A 64 5.61 -5.74 -3.36
CA THR A 64 5.01 -6.17 -2.10
C THR A 64 4.55 -4.97 -1.28
N ILE A 65 3.35 -5.03 -0.73
CA ILE A 65 2.80 -4.01 0.16
C ILE A 65 3.32 -4.27 1.58
N THR A 66 3.97 -3.27 2.17
CA THR A 66 4.39 -3.28 3.58
C THR A 66 3.43 -2.51 4.47
N GLN A 67 2.72 -1.54 3.90
CA GLN A 67 1.69 -0.80 4.61
C GLN A 67 0.52 -0.44 3.71
N LEU A 68 -0.71 -0.59 4.23
CA LEU A 68 -1.92 -0.06 3.61
C LEU A 68 -2.67 0.79 4.63
N ALA A 69 -3.06 2.00 4.25
CA ALA A 69 -3.87 2.86 5.08
C ALA A 69 -5.12 3.31 4.34
N MET A 70 -6.27 3.19 5.02
CA MET A 70 -7.53 3.81 4.61
C MET A 70 -7.92 4.86 5.65
N ASN A 71 -8.09 6.12 5.23
CA ASN A 71 -8.61 7.13 6.16
C ASN A 71 -10.15 7.09 6.28
N LYS A 72 -10.73 7.85 7.23
CA LYS A 72 -12.19 8.00 7.40
C LYS A 72 -12.93 8.43 6.13
N ARG A 73 -12.20 9.07 5.21
CA ARG A 73 -12.70 9.50 3.92
C ARG A 73 -12.64 8.39 2.85
N ARG A 74 -12.27 7.14 3.18
CA ARG A 74 -12.05 6.03 2.22
C ARG A 74 -11.00 6.32 1.15
N SER A 75 -10.01 7.14 1.48
CA SER A 75 -8.84 7.35 0.63
C SER A 75 -7.76 6.35 1.00
N TRP A 76 -7.20 5.70 -0.02
CA TRP A 76 -6.15 4.69 0.14
C TRP A 76 -4.75 5.27 -0.08
N GLN A 77 -3.82 4.80 0.75
CA GLN A 77 -2.38 4.98 0.58
C GLN A 77 -1.68 3.63 0.79
N VAL A 78 -0.78 3.28 -0.13
CA VAL A 78 0.02 2.06 -0.10
C VAL A 78 1.48 2.44 0.10
N THR A 79 2.20 1.70 0.94
CA THR A 79 3.67 1.74 1.00
C THR A 79 4.21 0.39 0.57
N LEU A 80 5.20 0.41 -0.30
CA LEU A 80 5.79 -0.79 -0.88
C LEU A 80 7.09 -1.18 -0.16
N GLY A 81 7.59 -2.39 -0.44
CA GLY A 81 8.84 -2.91 0.14
C GLY A 81 10.06 -2.01 -0.07
N ASN A 82 10.08 -1.24 -1.16
CA ASN A 82 11.13 -0.27 -1.49
C ASN A 82 10.92 1.14 -0.88
N GLN A 83 9.94 1.28 0.03
CA GLN A 83 9.52 2.53 0.68
C GLN A 83 8.83 3.55 -0.26
N LEU A 84 8.48 3.16 -1.48
CA LEU A 84 7.68 4.00 -2.37
C LEU A 84 6.25 4.11 -1.83
N ILE A 85 5.75 5.34 -1.70
CA ILE A 85 4.38 5.61 -1.27
C ILE A 85 3.49 5.87 -2.50
N VAL A 86 2.42 5.09 -2.66
CA VAL A 86 1.41 5.30 -3.70
C VAL A 86 0.15 5.89 -3.07
N LYS A 87 -0.22 7.11 -3.47
CA LYS A 87 -1.48 7.74 -3.06
C LYS A 87 -2.56 7.43 -4.10
N LEU A 88 -3.47 6.51 -3.77
CA LEU A 88 -4.52 6.07 -4.69
C LEU A 88 -5.79 6.92 -4.59
N GLY A 89 -6.03 7.60 -3.47
CA GLY A 89 -7.24 8.42 -3.30
C GLY A 89 -8.49 7.60 -3.01
N ARG A 90 -9.65 8.22 -3.24
CA ARG A 90 -11.00 7.62 -3.14
C ARG A 90 -11.48 7.11 -4.49
N ALA A 91 -12.35 6.10 -4.50
CA ALA A 91 -13.07 5.57 -5.68
C ALA A 91 -12.16 5.22 -6.88
N GLU A 92 -12.61 4.33 -7.78
CA GLU A 92 -11.83 3.94 -8.98
C GLU A 92 -10.40 3.45 -8.70
N SER A 93 -10.16 2.88 -7.50
CA SER A 93 -8.83 2.43 -7.10
C SER A 93 -8.27 1.43 -8.10
N GLN A 94 -9.11 0.58 -8.70
CA GLN A 94 -8.66 -0.42 -9.66
C GLN A 94 -8.03 0.20 -10.91
N GLU A 95 -8.64 1.24 -11.48
CA GLU A 95 -8.07 1.94 -12.64
C GLU A 95 -6.78 2.65 -12.29
N ARG A 96 -6.74 3.29 -11.12
CA ARG A 96 -5.53 3.96 -10.62
C ARG A 96 -4.40 2.98 -10.33
N ILE A 97 -4.71 1.78 -9.82
CA ILE A 97 -3.77 0.68 -9.61
C ILE A 97 -3.24 0.18 -10.95
N ARG A 98 -4.13 -0.14 -11.91
CA ARG A 98 -3.72 -0.56 -13.27
C ARG A 98 -2.81 0.46 -13.93
N ARG A 99 -3.16 1.75 -13.85
CA ARG A 99 -2.34 2.84 -14.38
C ARG A 99 -1.02 2.97 -13.65
N PHE A 100 -1.01 2.86 -12.32
CA PHE A 100 0.22 2.84 -11.53
C PHE A 100 1.14 1.71 -11.99
N ILE A 101 0.63 0.47 -12.07
CA ILE A 101 1.40 -0.71 -12.49
C ILE A 101 1.97 -0.49 -13.90
N LYS A 102 1.14 -0.04 -14.84
CA LYS A 102 1.58 0.27 -16.22
C LYS A 102 2.73 1.28 -16.23
N VAL A 103 2.54 2.45 -15.62
CA VAL A 103 3.58 3.50 -15.62
C VAL A 103 4.83 3.04 -14.86
N TYR A 104 4.65 2.35 -13.74
CA TYR A 104 5.76 1.86 -12.94
C TYR A 104 6.63 0.89 -13.76
N LEU A 105 6.03 -0.13 -14.37
CA LEU A 105 6.76 -1.12 -15.14
C LEU A 105 7.39 -0.54 -16.41
N THR A 106 6.70 0.36 -17.11
CA THR A 106 7.19 0.91 -18.39
C THR A 106 8.25 2.00 -18.20
N HIS A 107 8.14 2.86 -17.18
CA HIS A 107 8.96 4.08 -17.12
C HIS A 107 9.74 4.26 -15.82
N LEU A 108 9.21 3.80 -14.67
CA LEU A 108 9.72 4.23 -13.36
C LEU A 108 10.44 3.14 -12.57
N ARG A 109 10.34 1.87 -12.98
CA ARG A 109 11.03 0.74 -12.35
C ARG A 109 12.55 0.96 -12.25
N PRO A 110 13.27 1.52 -13.25
CA PRO A 110 14.70 1.81 -13.11
C PRO A 110 15.02 2.78 -11.96
N PHE A 111 14.09 3.69 -11.65
CA PHE A 111 14.28 4.73 -10.64
C PHE A 111 13.59 4.43 -9.30
N HIS A 112 13.14 3.19 -9.08
CA HIS A 112 12.32 2.85 -7.91
C HIS A 112 12.96 3.20 -6.56
N GLN A 113 14.29 3.19 -6.46
CA GLN A 113 15.01 3.57 -5.24
C GLN A 113 15.07 5.09 -5.01
N GLN A 114 14.83 5.88 -6.06
CA GLN A 114 14.90 7.34 -6.07
C GLN A 114 13.52 7.98 -5.89
N ILE A 115 12.44 7.26 -6.17
CA ILE A 115 11.07 7.76 -6.03
C ILE A 115 10.63 7.67 -4.57
N ALA A 116 10.11 8.77 -4.03
CA ALA A 116 9.52 8.82 -2.70
C ALA A 116 8.01 8.58 -2.76
N VAL A 117 7.31 9.27 -3.67
CA VAL A 117 5.85 9.24 -3.75
C VAL A 117 5.39 9.21 -5.21
N MET A 118 4.40 8.38 -5.51
CA MET A 118 3.59 8.47 -6.72
C MET A 118 2.14 8.81 -6.34
N ASP A 119 1.66 9.96 -6.78
CA ASP A 119 0.30 10.40 -6.53
C ASP A 119 -0.60 10.11 -7.73
N MET A 120 -1.53 9.17 -7.55
CA MET A 120 -2.40 8.66 -8.60
C MET A 120 -3.81 9.26 -8.53
N ARG A 121 -4.04 10.26 -7.66
CA ARG A 121 -5.39 10.80 -7.39
C ARG A 121 -6.00 11.58 -8.55
N TYR A 122 -5.21 11.96 -9.55
CA TYR A 122 -5.67 12.76 -10.70
C TYR A 122 -6.24 11.87 -11.80
N ALA A 123 -7.41 12.21 -12.34
CA ALA A 123 -8.06 11.39 -13.39
C ALA A 123 -7.20 11.24 -14.65
N ASN A 124 -6.53 12.32 -15.08
CA ASN A 124 -5.80 12.37 -16.35
C ASN A 124 -4.27 12.35 -16.20
N GLY A 125 -3.74 12.01 -15.02
CA GLY A 125 -2.30 12.04 -14.79
C GLY A 125 -1.85 11.48 -13.46
N LEU A 126 -0.59 11.73 -13.14
CA LEU A 126 0.05 11.41 -11.86
C LEU A 126 1.14 12.43 -11.56
N SER A 127 1.54 12.54 -10.30
CA SER A 127 2.76 13.27 -9.92
C SER A 127 3.76 12.35 -9.26
N VAL A 128 5.05 12.52 -9.58
CA VAL A 128 6.15 11.79 -8.95
C VAL A 128 6.94 12.76 -8.07
N ALA A 129 7.05 12.46 -6.79
CA ALA A 129 7.98 13.10 -5.88
C ALA A 129 9.19 12.20 -5.67
N TRP A 130 10.38 12.77 -5.77
CA TRP A 130 11.65 12.07 -5.64
C TRP A 130 12.18 12.23 -4.21
N LYS A 131 13.00 11.28 -3.77
CA LYS A 131 13.76 11.40 -2.53
C LYS A 131 14.74 12.57 -2.68
N ALA A 132 14.94 13.33 -1.61
CA ALA A 132 15.81 14.51 -1.62
C ALA A 132 17.19 14.18 -2.19
N GLY A 133 17.70 15.02 -3.11
CA GLY A 133 18.99 14.84 -3.77
C GLY A 133 19.06 13.70 -4.80
N ARG A 134 17.93 13.05 -5.13
CA ARG A 134 17.87 11.92 -6.07
C ARG A 134 16.88 12.13 -7.23
N GLN A 135 16.57 13.38 -7.56
CA GLN A 135 15.91 13.64 -8.84
C GLN A 135 16.84 13.19 -9.97
N PRO A 136 16.42 12.32 -10.88
CA PRO A 136 17.19 12.08 -12.09
C PRO A 136 17.35 13.42 -12.80
N MET A 137 18.57 13.76 -13.20
CA MET A 137 18.81 14.94 -14.01
C MET A 137 17.87 14.88 -15.22
N LYS A 138 17.13 15.94 -15.48
CA LYS A 138 16.20 16.03 -16.62
C LYS A 138 16.97 15.73 -17.91
N ILE A 139 16.90 14.51 -18.42
CA ILE A 139 17.28 14.20 -19.80
C ILE A 139 15.94 14.05 -20.54
N GLY A 140 15.56 15.11 -21.26
CA GLY A 140 14.53 15.12 -22.32
C GLY A 140 13.14 14.56 -21.98
N MET A 141 12.14 15.44 -21.92
CA MET A 141 10.75 15.01 -22.15
C MET A 141 10.66 14.32 -23.51
N ILE A 142 9.99 13.16 -23.55
CA ILE A 142 9.34 12.65 -24.76
C ILE A 142 7.90 13.13 -24.70
#